data_AF-A0A3E0KA68-F1
#
_entry.id   AF-A0A3E0KA68-F1
#
_cell.length_a   1.000
_cell.length_b   1.000
_cell.length_c   1.000
_cell.angle_alpha   90.00
_cell.angle_beta   90.00
_cell.angle_gamma   90.00
#
_symmetry.space_group_name_H-M   'P 1'
#
loop_
_entity.id
_entity.type
_entity.pdbx_description
1 polymer ?
#
loop_
_entity_poly.entity_id
_entity_poly.type
_entity_poly.pdbx_seq_one_letter_code
_entity_poly.pdbx_strand_id
1 'polypeptide(L)'
;MTLAAAVLALLLAGCGWLGGAGDPGGAPGGGQESPGDAARQEAEVRRVVEEFGRRLQMVSLLGPEDQVRQAMEEHYGPYVTPQLLEAWQADPLSAPGRTVSSPWPDRIEIDAVTQLPGGDYQVDGRIIEVTSVEQGTDQAAAVRPVTLVVRRVDDRWLIDQVTLGEYRETARVAYESRAYGFRVALPASWEGFTVMTGSWEGRALVDDPGAAGGPVQAGDLAAHGPLLRIRHPAWTAQRPRQDIPIMVFTLRQWEDLQQGRFSVGAAPVPPTELARNEVYVLALPARYNYEFPEGYEEVEAILAQSPVEPLPLTPNQAEAADILASLPAPAAPAAALLEEDAGAVAGWFTALEAWLKDVVLLPNTLHERGAEADGGVREQARGALLAYFGPEYA
;
A
#
# COMPACT_ATOMS: atom_id res chain seq x y z
N MET A 1 -13.69 -59.26 18.91
CA MET A 1 -12.60 -59.29 19.90
C MET A 1 -12.70 -57.99 20.68
N THR A 2 -13.49 -57.98 21.77
CA THR A 2 -13.01 -58.13 23.17
C THR A 2 -12.18 -56.91 23.61
N LEU A 3 -12.44 -56.21 24.71
CA LEU A 3 -13.37 -56.36 25.83
C LEU A 3 -13.11 -55.16 26.77
N ALA A 4 -14.18 -54.70 27.45
CA ALA A 4 -14.24 -54.26 28.86
C ALA A 4 -13.32 -53.12 29.36
N ALA A 5 -13.73 -52.26 30.30
CA ALA A 5 -14.58 -52.55 31.44
C ALA A 5 -15.34 -51.30 31.91
N ALA A 6 -16.56 -51.57 32.40
CA ALA A 6 -17.44 -50.66 33.10
C ALA A 6 -17.34 -50.88 34.62
N VAL A 7 -18.25 -50.19 35.35
CA VAL A 7 -18.82 -50.51 36.68
C VAL A 7 -18.06 -49.82 37.84
N LEU A 8 -18.66 -49.08 38.79
CA LEU A 8 -19.85 -49.30 39.66
C LEU A 8 -20.18 -47.91 40.33
N ALA A 9 -21.36 -47.29 40.30
CA ALA A 9 -22.67 -47.56 40.92
C ALA A 9 -22.71 -47.64 42.48
N LEU A 10 -23.44 -46.72 43.13
CA LEU A 10 -24.32 -46.91 44.31
C LEU A 10 -25.02 -45.55 44.61
N LEU A 11 -26.34 -45.32 44.42
CA LEU A 11 -27.55 -45.81 45.15
C LEU A 11 -27.57 -45.34 46.62
N LEU A 12 -28.58 -44.70 47.24
CA LEU A 12 -30.06 -44.69 47.16
C LEU A 12 -30.59 -43.43 47.92
N ALA A 13 -31.61 -42.72 47.42
CA ALA A 13 -33.05 -42.78 47.76
C ALA A 13 -33.49 -42.32 49.17
N GLY A 14 -34.53 -41.48 49.22
CA GLY A 14 -35.32 -41.23 50.44
C GLY A 14 -36.29 -40.06 50.33
N CYS A 15 -37.57 -40.35 50.08
CA CYS A 15 -38.71 -39.42 50.03
C CYS A 15 -39.07 -38.80 51.40
N GLY A 16 -39.77 -37.65 51.38
CA GLY A 16 -40.58 -37.15 52.49
C GLY A 16 -41.37 -35.89 52.12
N TRP A 17 -42.70 -35.97 52.20
CA TRP A 17 -43.68 -34.92 51.89
C TRP A 17 -44.39 -34.45 53.19
N LEU A 18 -45.00 -33.25 53.13
CA LEU A 18 -45.94 -32.56 54.05
C LEU A 18 -45.40 -31.59 55.13
N GLY A 19 -45.63 -30.30 54.87
CA GLY A 19 -46.53 -29.46 55.69
C GLY A 19 -45.91 -28.40 56.62
N GLY A 20 -46.16 -27.10 56.35
CA GLY A 20 -46.03 -26.03 57.33
C GLY A 20 -45.96 -24.63 56.74
N ALA A 21 -47.03 -23.85 56.87
CA ALA A 21 -47.14 -22.45 56.46
C ALA A 21 -46.36 -21.50 57.39
N GLY A 22 -45.80 -20.43 56.82
CA GLY A 22 -45.24 -19.29 57.55
C GLY A 22 -44.35 -18.40 56.68
N ASP A 23 -44.93 -17.38 56.07
CA ASP A 23 -44.23 -16.13 55.71
C ASP A 23 -44.25 -15.24 56.98
N PRO A 24 -43.25 -14.38 57.32
CA PRO A 24 -42.65 -13.40 56.41
C PRO A 24 -41.14 -13.16 56.56
N GLY A 25 -40.49 -12.72 55.47
CA GLY A 25 -39.15 -12.13 55.60
C GLY A 25 -38.46 -11.89 54.26
N GLY A 26 -38.66 -10.71 53.69
CA GLY A 26 -38.01 -10.30 52.45
C GLY A 26 -36.49 -10.43 52.48
N ALA A 27 -35.97 -11.09 51.45
CA ALA A 27 -34.60 -10.95 50.99
C ALA A 27 -34.65 -10.37 49.57
N PRO A 28 -33.82 -9.37 49.23
CA PRO A 28 -33.82 -8.76 47.91
C PRO A 28 -33.36 -9.81 46.89
N GLY A 29 -34.22 -10.09 45.92
CA GLY A 29 -33.89 -10.95 44.79
C GLY A 29 -32.76 -10.34 43.99
N GLY A 30 -31.59 -10.99 44.00
CA GLY A 30 -30.64 -10.84 42.92
C GLY A 30 -31.32 -11.35 41.66
N GLY A 31 -31.70 -10.41 40.78
CA GLY A 31 -32.32 -10.74 39.50
C GLY A 31 -31.36 -11.60 38.69
N GLN A 32 -31.65 -12.90 38.57
CA GLN A 32 -31.05 -13.70 37.53
C GLN A 32 -31.61 -13.20 36.20
N GLU A 33 -30.75 -12.58 35.39
CA GLU A 33 -31.10 -12.15 34.04
C GLU A 33 -31.71 -13.31 33.26
N SER A 34 -32.87 -13.07 32.66
CA SER A 34 -33.52 -14.07 31.82
C SER A 34 -32.71 -14.24 30.52
N PRO A 35 -32.66 -15.45 29.92
CA PRO A 35 -32.01 -15.65 28.62
C PRO A 35 -32.48 -14.69 27.53
N GLY A 36 -33.73 -14.22 27.60
CA GLY A 36 -34.28 -13.23 26.69
C GLY A 36 -33.77 -11.80 26.90
N ASP A 37 -33.32 -11.45 28.10
CA ASP A 37 -32.74 -10.14 28.39
C ASP A 37 -31.28 -10.09 27.96
N ALA A 38 -30.51 -11.16 28.21
CA ALA A 38 -29.13 -11.29 27.73
C ALA A 38 -29.04 -11.18 26.19
N ALA A 39 -29.93 -11.86 25.45
CA ALA A 39 -29.96 -11.79 23.99
C ALA A 39 -30.28 -10.37 23.45
N ARG A 40 -31.13 -9.61 24.16
CA ARG A 40 -31.44 -8.21 23.78
C ARG A 40 -30.25 -7.29 24.04
N GLN A 41 -29.61 -7.45 25.20
CA GLN A 41 -28.41 -6.68 25.54
C GLN A 41 -27.28 -6.95 24.55
N GLU A 42 -27.03 -8.22 24.19
CA GLU A 42 -26.03 -8.56 23.18
C GLU A 42 -26.33 -7.88 21.83
N ALA A 43 -27.59 -7.86 21.39
CA ALA A 43 -27.99 -7.19 20.15
C ALA A 43 -27.79 -5.66 20.21
N GLU A 44 -27.98 -5.04 21.37
CA GLU A 44 -27.69 -3.61 21.57
C GLU A 44 -26.19 -3.33 21.55
N VAL A 45 -25.38 -4.17 22.22
CA VAL A 45 -23.91 -4.09 22.20
C VAL A 45 -23.38 -4.19 20.76
N ARG A 46 -23.87 -5.17 19.98
CA ARG A 46 -23.51 -5.30 18.56
C ARG A 46 -23.82 -4.04 17.77
N ARG A 47 -25.01 -3.47 17.95
CA ARG A 47 -25.41 -2.24 17.28
C ARG A 47 -24.48 -1.07 17.60
N VAL A 48 -24.11 -0.89 18.87
CA VAL A 48 -23.18 0.17 19.29
C VAL A 48 -21.83 0.02 18.58
N VAL A 49 -21.27 -1.20 18.54
CA VAL A 49 -19.97 -1.45 17.89
C VAL A 49 -20.05 -1.27 16.37
N GLU A 50 -21.11 -1.76 15.72
CA GLU A 50 -21.30 -1.59 14.27
C GLU A 50 -21.48 -0.13 13.87
N GLU A 51 -22.29 0.63 14.63
CA GLU A 51 -22.49 2.05 14.38
C GLU A 51 -21.22 2.86 14.64
N PHE A 52 -20.48 2.55 15.70
CA PHE A 52 -19.16 3.12 15.97
C PHE A 52 -18.17 2.83 14.83
N GLY A 53 -18.13 1.58 14.34
CA GLY A 53 -17.27 1.17 13.23
C GLY A 53 -17.46 2.02 11.97
N ARG A 54 -18.70 2.40 11.65
CA ARG A 54 -19.03 3.26 10.50
C ARG A 54 -18.61 4.72 10.69
N ARG A 55 -18.25 5.13 11.91
CA ARG A 55 -17.76 6.49 12.21
C ARG A 55 -16.26 6.62 12.10
N LEU A 56 -15.52 5.51 12.07
CA LEU A 56 -14.05 5.53 12.02
C LEU A 56 -13.50 6.33 10.83
N GLN A 57 -14.14 6.22 9.66
CA GLN A 57 -13.76 6.97 8.46
C GLN A 57 -13.81 8.49 8.66
N MET A 58 -14.69 8.97 9.54
CA MET A 58 -14.97 10.40 9.70
C MET A 58 -13.92 11.12 10.54
N VAL A 59 -13.03 10.41 11.22
CA VAL A 59 -12.00 11.00 12.08
C VAL A 59 -10.63 10.80 11.45
N SER A 60 -10.02 11.91 11.02
CA SER A 60 -8.67 11.93 10.43
C SER A 60 -7.63 12.18 11.51
N LEU A 61 -6.95 11.13 11.99
CA LEU A 61 -6.09 11.18 13.18
C LEU A 61 -4.83 12.05 13.01
N LEU A 62 -4.38 12.25 11.77
CA LEU A 62 -3.22 13.08 11.42
C LEU A 62 -3.61 14.55 11.11
N GLY A 63 -4.86 14.93 11.34
CA GLY A 63 -5.32 16.30 11.13
C GLY A 63 -4.83 17.29 12.19
N PRO A 64 -5.13 18.59 12.04
CA PRO A 64 -4.87 19.59 13.08
C PRO A 64 -5.59 19.24 14.39
N GLU A 65 -4.88 19.31 15.52
CA GLU A 65 -5.34 18.80 16.82
C GLU A 65 -6.76 19.24 17.19
N ASP A 66 -7.09 20.53 17.06
CA ASP A 66 -8.43 21.05 17.35
C ASP A 66 -9.52 20.40 16.48
N GLN A 67 -9.23 20.14 15.21
CA GLN A 67 -10.17 19.50 14.28
C GLN A 67 -10.34 18.01 14.61
N VAL A 68 -9.24 17.33 14.96
CA VAL A 68 -9.31 15.91 15.35
C VAL A 68 -10.13 15.75 16.61
N ARG A 69 -9.88 16.58 17.62
CA ARG A 69 -10.63 16.56 18.88
C ARG A 69 -12.12 16.83 18.66
N GLN A 70 -12.46 17.82 17.83
CA GLN A 70 -13.85 18.11 17.47
C GLN A 70 -14.51 16.94 16.73
N ALA A 71 -13.82 16.35 15.74
CA ALA A 71 -14.33 15.21 15.00
C ALA A 71 -14.53 13.98 15.89
N MET A 72 -13.63 13.72 16.84
CA MET A 72 -13.80 12.65 17.83
C MET A 72 -15.01 12.89 18.73
N GLU A 73 -15.21 14.11 19.21
CA GLU A 73 -16.40 14.46 20.00
C GLU A 73 -17.69 14.18 19.22
N GLU A 74 -17.75 14.66 17.98
CA GLU A 74 -18.94 14.54 17.13
C GLU A 74 -19.23 13.09 16.70
N HIS A 75 -18.19 12.33 16.37
CA HIS A 75 -18.33 11.02 15.74
C HIS A 75 -18.16 9.85 16.71
N TYR A 76 -17.39 9.99 17.79
CA TYR A 76 -17.15 8.92 18.78
C TYR A 76 -17.96 9.11 20.06
N GLY A 77 -18.20 10.35 20.49
CA GLY A 77 -18.89 10.66 21.75
C GLY A 77 -20.22 9.92 22.00
N PRO A 78 -21.08 9.68 20.99
CA PRO A 78 -22.30 8.91 21.17
C PRO A 78 -22.10 7.42 21.54
N TYR A 79 -20.90 6.87 21.29
CA TYR A 79 -20.62 5.44 21.33
C TYR A 79 -19.62 5.03 22.41
N VAL A 80 -18.81 5.97 22.92
CA VAL A 80 -17.71 5.69 23.84
C VAL A 80 -17.91 6.35 25.20
N THR A 81 -17.22 5.87 26.23
CA THR A 81 -17.22 6.52 27.54
C THR A 81 -16.49 7.86 27.48
N PRO A 82 -16.89 8.87 28.29
CA PRO A 82 -16.20 10.15 28.34
C PRO A 82 -14.70 10.02 28.64
N GLN A 83 -14.33 9.05 29.49
CA GLN A 83 -12.94 8.78 29.85
C GLN A 83 -12.12 8.26 28.66
N LEU A 84 -12.69 7.36 27.86
CA LEU A 84 -12.02 6.85 26.66
C LEU A 84 -11.88 7.96 25.61
N LEU A 85 -12.92 8.78 25.44
CA LEU A 85 -12.89 9.91 24.53
C LEU A 85 -11.80 10.92 24.91
N GLU A 86 -11.70 11.28 26.20
CA GLU A 86 -10.66 12.19 26.69
C GLU A 86 -9.25 11.64 26.47
N ALA A 87 -9.05 10.33 26.69
CA ALA A 87 -7.78 9.67 26.42
C ALA A 87 -7.39 9.75 24.93
N TRP A 88 -8.33 9.51 24.02
CA TRP A 88 -8.10 9.64 22.58
C TRP A 88 -7.92 11.08 22.13
N GLN A 89 -8.60 12.04 22.72
CA GLN A 89 -8.37 13.46 22.43
C GLN A 89 -6.97 13.92 22.87
N ALA A 90 -6.41 13.31 23.92
CA ALA A 90 -5.06 13.60 24.41
C ALA A 90 -3.94 12.89 23.59
N ASP A 91 -4.23 11.71 23.04
CA ASP A 91 -3.35 10.97 22.14
C ASP A 91 -4.15 10.39 20.95
N PRO A 92 -4.37 11.16 19.87
CA PRO A 92 -5.23 10.74 18.78
C PRO A 92 -4.80 9.46 18.07
N LEU A 93 -3.51 9.16 18.02
CA LEU A 93 -2.98 7.97 17.34
C LEU A 93 -3.27 6.67 18.12
N SER A 94 -3.68 6.77 19.39
CA SER A 94 -4.16 5.64 20.17
C SER A 94 -5.61 5.21 19.83
N ALA A 95 -6.35 6.05 19.11
CA ALA A 95 -7.71 5.75 18.65
C ALA A 95 -7.71 4.97 17.33
N PRO A 96 -8.75 4.16 17.05
CA PRO A 96 -9.04 3.76 15.68
C PRO A 96 -9.49 4.99 14.88
N GLY A 97 -9.21 5.01 13.58
CA GLY A 97 -9.58 6.13 12.71
C GLY A 97 -8.73 6.17 11.46
N ARG A 98 -8.91 7.21 10.65
CA ARG A 98 -8.22 7.37 9.38
C ARG A 98 -6.84 7.98 9.57
N THR A 99 -5.79 7.30 9.13
CA THR A 99 -4.41 7.82 9.07
C THR A 99 -4.00 8.22 7.65
N VAL A 100 -4.65 7.65 6.63
CA VAL A 100 -4.41 7.93 5.21
C VAL A 100 -5.74 8.11 4.48
N SER A 101 -5.74 8.77 3.31
CA SER A 101 -6.99 8.94 2.55
C SER A 101 -7.58 7.62 2.05
N SER A 102 -6.73 6.61 1.81
CA SER A 102 -7.06 5.25 1.38
C SER A 102 -5.89 4.30 1.70
N PRO A 103 -6.15 3.01 2.02
CA PRO A 103 -7.46 2.50 2.45
C PRO A 103 -7.91 3.18 3.75
N TRP A 104 -9.23 3.25 3.98
CA TRP A 104 -9.80 3.86 5.18
C TRP A 104 -10.67 2.85 5.93
N PRO A 105 -10.80 2.96 7.26
CA PRO A 105 -11.69 2.09 8.03
C PRO A 105 -13.15 2.34 7.65
N ASP A 106 -13.81 1.31 7.13
CA ASP A 106 -15.20 1.36 6.66
C ASP A 106 -16.17 0.88 7.74
N ARG A 107 -15.84 -0.25 8.37
CA ARG A 107 -16.73 -0.93 9.33
C ARG A 107 -15.95 -1.82 10.30
N ILE A 108 -16.65 -2.27 11.34
CA ILE A 108 -16.20 -3.37 12.20
C ILE A 108 -17.06 -4.60 11.90
N GLU A 109 -16.44 -5.70 11.51
CA GLU A 109 -17.06 -7.02 11.47
C GLU A 109 -16.87 -7.71 12.82
N ILE A 110 -17.98 -8.10 13.46
CA ILE A 110 -17.97 -8.74 14.78
C ILE A 110 -17.82 -10.25 14.61
N ASP A 111 -16.76 -10.81 15.17
CA ASP A 111 -16.48 -12.25 15.16
C ASP A 111 -17.11 -12.95 16.38
N ALA A 112 -17.01 -12.35 17.57
CA ALA A 112 -17.57 -12.90 18.80
C ALA A 112 -18.03 -11.80 19.78
N VAL A 113 -19.05 -12.12 20.58
CA VAL A 113 -19.49 -11.30 21.71
C VAL A 113 -19.56 -12.20 22.95
N THR A 114 -18.87 -11.80 24.01
CA THR A 114 -18.74 -12.59 25.24
C THR A 114 -19.11 -11.73 26.44
N GLN A 115 -20.10 -12.16 27.23
CA GLN A 115 -20.42 -11.49 28.49
C GLN A 115 -19.30 -11.74 29.51
N LEU A 116 -18.78 -10.67 30.11
CA LEU A 116 -17.75 -10.68 31.13
C LEU A 116 -18.35 -10.80 32.54
N PRO A 117 -17.57 -11.29 33.52
CA PRO A 117 -17.97 -11.22 34.92
C PRO A 117 -18.23 -9.77 35.34
N GLY A 118 -19.45 -9.47 35.78
CA GLY A 118 -19.88 -8.11 36.13
C GLY A 118 -20.90 -7.48 35.17
N GLY A 119 -21.23 -8.16 34.06
CA GLY A 119 -22.30 -7.75 33.14
C GLY A 119 -21.84 -6.91 31.95
N ASP A 120 -20.56 -6.55 31.89
CA ASP A 120 -19.93 -5.94 30.71
C ASP A 120 -19.80 -6.96 29.57
N TYR A 121 -19.52 -6.50 28.35
CA TYR A 121 -19.33 -7.35 27.19
C TYR A 121 -17.96 -7.11 26.55
N GLN A 122 -17.27 -8.19 26.19
CA GLN A 122 -16.15 -8.16 25.27
C GLN A 122 -16.66 -8.45 23.86
N VAL A 123 -16.22 -7.64 22.89
CA VAL A 123 -16.50 -7.82 21.47
C VAL A 123 -15.18 -7.99 20.75
N ASP A 124 -14.98 -9.18 20.16
CA ASP A 124 -13.84 -9.46 19.30
C ASP A 124 -14.29 -9.34 17.85
N GLY A 125 -13.50 -8.65 17.04
CA GLY A 125 -13.83 -8.39 15.65
C GLY A 125 -12.65 -7.89 14.83
N ARG A 126 -12.99 -7.34 13.67
CA ARG A 126 -12.04 -6.88 12.64
C ARG A 126 -12.52 -5.55 12.08
N ILE A 127 -11.66 -4.54 12.14
CA ILE A 127 -11.82 -3.31 11.35
C ILE A 127 -11.50 -3.69 9.91
N ILE A 128 -12.47 -3.46 9.04
CA ILE A 128 -12.33 -3.64 7.60
C ILE A 128 -11.98 -2.30 7.01
N GLU A 129 -10.82 -2.22 6.37
CA GLU A 129 -10.43 -1.06 5.61
C GLU A 129 -10.63 -1.31 4.12
N VAL A 130 -11.16 -0.31 3.42
CA VAL A 130 -11.52 -0.40 2.00
C VAL A 130 -10.87 0.74 1.23
N THR A 131 -10.70 0.56 -0.07
CA THR A 131 -10.49 1.66 -1.00
C THR A 131 -11.82 1.99 -1.71
N SER A 132 -11.76 2.92 -2.66
CA SER A 132 -12.88 3.18 -3.57
C SER A 132 -13.30 1.98 -4.42
N VAL A 133 -12.47 0.94 -4.53
CA VAL A 133 -12.79 -0.31 -5.26
C VAL A 133 -13.69 -1.22 -4.43
N GLU A 134 -13.32 -1.48 -3.18
CA GLU A 134 -14.04 -2.41 -2.32
C GLU A 134 -15.24 -1.76 -1.62
N GLN A 135 -15.42 -0.44 -1.75
CA GLN A 135 -16.51 0.29 -1.11
C GLN A 135 -17.88 -0.28 -1.49
N GLY A 136 -18.66 -0.68 -0.48
CA GLY A 136 -19.98 -1.30 -0.67
C GLY A 136 -19.94 -2.78 -1.06
N THR A 137 -18.77 -3.42 -1.02
CA THR A 137 -18.59 -4.86 -1.19
C THR A 137 -18.19 -5.53 0.13
N ASP A 138 -18.24 -6.87 0.16
CA ASP A 138 -17.75 -7.65 1.30
C ASP A 138 -16.21 -7.82 1.29
N GLN A 139 -15.50 -7.24 0.31
CA GLN A 139 -14.04 -7.32 0.22
C GLN A 139 -13.34 -6.27 1.09
N ALA A 140 -12.06 -6.52 1.40
CA ALA A 140 -11.24 -5.68 2.26
C ALA A 140 -9.88 -5.42 1.61
N ALA A 141 -9.46 -4.15 1.62
CA ALA A 141 -8.12 -3.73 1.21
C ALA A 141 -7.08 -4.05 2.30
N ALA A 142 -7.47 -3.90 3.56
CA ALA A 142 -6.70 -4.32 4.73
C ALA A 142 -7.64 -4.71 5.87
N VAL A 143 -7.14 -5.52 6.80
CA VAL A 143 -7.92 -5.95 7.98
C VAL A 143 -7.10 -5.72 9.23
N ARG A 144 -7.71 -5.12 10.25
CA ARG A 144 -7.06 -4.93 11.55
C ARG A 144 -7.91 -5.56 12.65
N PRO A 145 -7.41 -6.56 13.39
CA PRO A 145 -8.13 -7.12 14.54
C PRO A 145 -8.41 -6.03 15.59
N VAL A 146 -9.56 -6.12 16.23
CA VAL A 146 -9.95 -5.22 17.31
C VAL A 146 -10.69 -5.99 18.41
N THR A 147 -10.36 -5.67 19.66
CA THR A 147 -11.11 -6.12 20.83
C THR A 147 -11.66 -4.90 21.54
N LEU A 148 -12.97 -4.88 21.78
CA LEU A 148 -13.66 -3.80 22.48
C LEU A 148 -14.26 -4.31 23.79
N VAL A 149 -14.19 -3.51 24.85
CA VAL A 149 -14.97 -3.73 26.07
C VAL A 149 -16.10 -2.71 26.10
N VAL A 150 -17.33 -3.20 26.18
CA VAL A 150 -18.55 -2.40 26.19
C VAL A 150 -19.22 -2.55 27.54
N ARG A 151 -19.53 -1.42 28.18
CA ARG A 151 -20.11 -1.38 29.52
C ARG A 151 -21.37 -0.55 29.56
N ARG A 152 -22.19 -0.77 30.59
CA ARG A 152 -23.42 -0.02 30.80
C ARG A 152 -23.17 1.20 31.71
N VAL A 153 -23.41 2.41 31.18
CA VAL A 153 -23.30 3.70 31.89
C VAL A 153 -24.59 4.49 31.68
N ASP A 154 -25.25 4.90 32.76
CA ASP A 154 -26.51 5.67 32.73
C ASP A 154 -27.55 5.10 31.75
N ASP A 155 -27.80 3.79 31.86
CA ASP A 155 -28.71 3.02 30.99
C ASP A 155 -28.34 2.96 29.50
N ARG A 156 -27.09 3.26 29.14
CA ARG A 156 -26.57 3.13 27.77
C ARG A 156 -25.36 2.20 27.71
N TRP A 157 -25.25 1.42 26.65
CA TRP A 157 -24.05 0.67 26.33
C TRP A 157 -23.03 1.59 25.66
N LEU A 158 -21.84 1.69 26.23
CA LEU A 158 -20.74 2.51 25.71
C LEU A 158 -19.46 1.69 25.67
N ILE A 159 -18.66 1.90 24.63
CA ILE A 159 -17.32 1.33 24.49
C ILE A 159 -16.40 2.04 25.50
N ASP A 160 -15.79 1.27 26.38
CA ASP A 160 -14.92 1.75 27.45
C ASP A 160 -13.44 1.48 27.17
N GLN A 161 -13.14 0.43 26.40
CA GLN A 161 -11.78 0.09 26.00
C GLN A 161 -11.75 -0.42 24.57
N VAL A 162 -10.68 -0.09 23.86
CA VAL A 162 -10.37 -0.62 22.53
C VAL A 162 -8.92 -1.04 22.50
N THR A 163 -8.68 -2.28 22.09
CA THR A 163 -7.34 -2.82 21.82
C THR A 163 -7.23 -3.13 20.35
N LEU A 164 -6.29 -2.48 19.67
CA LEU A 164 -6.03 -2.68 18.25
C LEU A 164 -4.92 -3.72 18.07
N GLY A 165 -5.17 -4.71 17.22
CA GLY A 165 -4.16 -5.67 16.79
C GLY A 165 -3.27 -5.11 15.68
N GLU A 166 -2.27 -5.92 15.32
CA GLU A 166 -1.44 -5.71 14.13
C GLU A 166 -2.29 -5.81 12.86
N TYR A 167 -1.97 -4.98 11.86
CA TYR A 167 -2.57 -5.11 10.54
C TYR A 167 -2.30 -6.51 9.99
N ARG A 168 -3.39 -7.21 9.63
CA ARG A 168 -3.32 -8.46 8.89
C ARG A 168 -3.53 -8.13 7.42
N GLU A 169 -2.47 -8.31 6.67
CA GLU A 169 -2.52 -8.13 5.22
C GLU A 169 -3.43 -9.18 4.62
N THR A 170 -4.47 -8.72 3.95
CA THR A 170 -5.11 -9.51 2.90
C THR A 170 -4.08 -9.76 1.80
N ALA A 171 -4.22 -10.87 1.08
CA ALA A 171 -3.22 -11.39 0.15
C ALA A 171 -2.50 -10.28 -0.64
N ARG A 172 -1.19 -10.14 -0.42
CA ARG A 172 -0.37 -9.19 -1.18
C ARG A 172 -0.26 -9.66 -2.62
N VAL A 173 -0.57 -8.79 -3.57
CA VAL A 173 -0.15 -8.99 -4.96
C VAL A 173 1.28 -8.48 -5.10
N ALA A 174 2.03 -9.03 -6.07
CA ALA A 174 3.39 -8.61 -6.30
C ALA A 174 3.59 -8.27 -7.77
N TYR A 175 4.21 -7.12 -8.03
CA TYR A 175 4.81 -6.84 -9.32
C TYR A 175 6.26 -7.34 -9.31
N GLU A 176 6.65 -8.15 -10.29
CA GLU A 176 8.04 -8.55 -10.48
C GLU A 176 8.54 -8.00 -11.81
N SER A 177 9.62 -7.20 -11.76
CA SER A 177 10.34 -6.76 -12.94
C SER A 177 11.55 -7.65 -13.13
N ARG A 178 11.48 -8.58 -14.08
CA ARG A 178 12.65 -9.40 -14.43
C ARG A 178 13.70 -8.58 -15.17
N ALA A 179 13.27 -7.64 -16.01
CA ALA A 179 14.17 -6.74 -16.74
C ALA A 179 15.16 -6.00 -15.83
N TYR A 180 14.70 -5.55 -14.67
CA TYR A 180 15.48 -4.71 -13.77
C TYR A 180 15.79 -5.36 -12.42
N GLY A 181 15.38 -6.62 -12.21
CA GLY A 181 15.73 -7.42 -11.04
C GLY A 181 15.14 -6.86 -9.76
N PHE A 182 13.81 -6.76 -9.68
CA PHE A 182 13.13 -6.40 -8.44
C PHE A 182 11.70 -6.89 -8.34
N ARG A 183 11.18 -6.88 -7.12
CA ARG A 183 9.77 -7.11 -6.79
C ARG A 183 9.22 -5.94 -5.99
N VAL A 184 7.94 -5.63 -6.19
CA VAL A 184 7.19 -4.69 -5.36
C VAL A 184 6.02 -5.44 -4.74
N ALA A 185 6.00 -5.50 -3.41
CA ALA A 185 4.88 -6.02 -2.67
C ALA A 185 3.78 -4.95 -2.58
N LEU A 186 2.57 -5.29 -3.00
CA LEU A 186 1.43 -4.37 -3.04
C LEU A 186 0.27 -4.93 -2.20
N PRO A 187 -0.56 -4.06 -1.62
CA PRO A 187 -1.79 -4.48 -0.94
C PRO A 187 -2.77 -5.20 -1.88
N ALA A 188 -3.72 -5.94 -1.32
CA ALA A 188 -4.74 -6.66 -2.10
C ALA A 188 -5.59 -5.72 -2.99
N SER A 189 -5.81 -4.47 -2.57
CA SER A 189 -6.52 -3.45 -3.36
C SER A 189 -5.85 -3.11 -4.70
N TRP A 190 -4.58 -3.47 -4.86
CA TRP A 190 -3.85 -3.31 -6.11
C TRP A 190 -3.99 -4.50 -7.05
N GLU A 191 -4.79 -5.52 -6.70
CA GLU A 191 -5.07 -6.63 -7.62
C GLU A 191 -5.64 -6.10 -8.96
N GLY A 192 -5.00 -6.50 -10.06
CA GLY A 192 -5.30 -5.96 -11.39
C GLY A 192 -4.58 -4.65 -11.75
N PHE A 193 -3.55 -4.25 -10.99
CA PHE A 193 -2.68 -3.15 -11.36
C PHE A 193 -2.13 -3.31 -12.79
N THR A 194 -1.84 -2.18 -13.44
CA THR A 194 -1.12 -2.16 -14.72
C THR A 194 0.24 -1.50 -14.56
N VAL A 195 1.18 -1.75 -15.46
CA VAL A 195 2.50 -1.10 -15.44
C VAL A 195 2.69 -0.36 -16.75
N MET A 196 2.86 0.95 -16.64
CA MET A 196 3.27 1.78 -17.76
C MET A 196 4.78 1.99 -17.73
N THR A 197 5.41 1.99 -18.90
CA THR A 197 6.82 2.28 -19.06
C THR A 197 6.96 3.58 -19.83
N GLY A 198 7.62 4.56 -19.22
CA GLY A 198 8.10 5.77 -19.89
C GLY A 198 9.60 5.94 -19.62
N SER A 199 10.06 7.17 -19.75
CA SER A 199 11.45 7.56 -19.50
C SER A 199 11.55 8.76 -18.57
N TRP A 200 12.71 8.89 -17.93
CA TRP A 200 13.15 10.10 -17.26
C TRP A 200 14.36 10.67 -17.99
N GLU A 201 14.56 11.98 -17.89
CA GLU A 201 15.68 12.71 -18.47
C GLU A 201 16.45 13.47 -17.39
N GLY A 202 17.78 13.49 -17.53
CA GLY A 202 18.71 14.21 -16.68
C GLY A 202 19.47 15.26 -17.48
N ARG A 203 19.54 16.49 -16.95
CA ARG A 203 20.23 17.61 -17.61
C ARG A 203 21.57 17.90 -16.96
N ALA A 204 22.60 18.12 -17.77
CA ALA A 204 23.94 18.47 -17.30
C ALA A 204 23.89 19.73 -16.44
N LEU A 205 24.58 19.71 -15.31
CA LEU A 205 24.74 20.89 -14.45
C LEU A 205 26.04 21.65 -14.73
N VAL A 206 27.00 20.98 -15.37
CA VAL A 206 28.33 21.50 -15.72
C VAL A 206 28.74 21.00 -17.11
N ASP A 207 29.64 21.73 -17.76
CA ASP A 207 30.27 21.25 -19.00
C ASP A 207 31.12 20.02 -18.70
N ASP A 208 30.96 18.96 -19.49
CA ASP A 208 31.69 17.71 -19.36
C ASP A 208 32.18 17.21 -20.72
N PRO A 209 33.42 17.55 -21.11
CA PRO A 209 34.00 17.11 -22.38
C PRO A 209 34.32 15.60 -22.42
N GLY A 210 34.23 14.89 -21.28
CA GLY A 210 34.55 13.47 -21.14
C GLY A 210 33.35 12.56 -20.90
N ALA A 211 32.11 13.05 -21.09
CA ALA A 211 30.93 12.23 -20.84
C ALA A 211 30.88 11.00 -21.74
N ALA A 212 30.21 9.95 -21.27
CA ALA A 212 30.16 8.63 -21.94
C ALA A 212 29.55 8.67 -23.36
N GLY A 213 28.83 9.75 -23.71
CA GLY A 213 28.24 9.99 -25.02
C GLY A 213 28.91 11.11 -25.85
N GLY A 214 30.09 11.57 -25.44
CA GLY A 214 30.77 12.73 -26.02
C GLY A 214 30.60 14.01 -25.20
N PRO A 215 31.23 15.13 -25.60
CA PRO A 215 31.15 16.38 -24.85
C PRO A 215 29.70 16.87 -24.66
N VAL A 216 29.33 17.17 -23.41
CA VAL A 216 28.02 17.78 -23.07
C VAL A 216 28.23 19.15 -22.43
N GLN A 217 27.34 20.10 -22.71
CA GLN A 217 27.34 21.43 -22.10
C GLN A 217 26.28 21.52 -21.00
N ALA A 218 26.44 22.45 -20.06
CA ALA A 218 25.43 22.70 -19.04
C ALA A 218 24.05 22.99 -19.66
N GLY A 219 23.04 22.25 -19.21
CA GLY A 219 21.67 22.28 -19.73
C GLY A 219 21.34 21.20 -20.76
N ASP A 220 22.34 20.58 -21.38
CA ASP A 220 22.14 19.50 -22.36
C ASP A 220 21.62 18.22 -21.70
N LEU A 221 21.05 17.33 -22.51
CA LEU A 221 20.70 15.98 -22.08
C LEU A 221 21.97 15.21 -21.71
N ALA A 222 22.15 14.93 -20.42
CA ALA A 222 23.33 14.22 -19.90
C ALA A 222 23.04 12.73 -19.62
N ALA A 223 21.80 12.40 -19.25
CA ALA A 223 21.39 11.06 -18.93
C ALA A 223 19.91 10.86 -19.20
N HIS A 224 19.49 9.62 -19.41
CA HIS A 224 18.10 9.22 -19.44
C HIS A 224 17.99 7.77 -18.97
N GLY A 225 16.78 7.35 -18.62
CA GLY A 225 16.54 5.97 -18.25
C GLY A 225 15.07 5.63 -18.10
N PRO A 226 14.75 4.36 -17.83
CA PRO A 226 13.37 3.89 -17.68
C PRO A 226 12.67 4.50 -16.47
N LEU A 227 11.42 4.90 -16.65
CA LEU A 227 10.49 5.27 -15.58
C LEU A 227 9.28 4.34 -15.62
N LEU A 228 9.20 3.43 -14.65
CA LEU A 228 8.06 2.55 -14.48
C LEU A 228 7.01 3.26 -13.63
N ARG A 229 5.74 3.11 -13.99
CA ARG A 229 4.59 3.57 -13.21
C ARG A 229 3.66 2.38 -12.96
N ILE A 230 3.62 1.92 -11.72
CA ILE A 230 2.65 0.90 -11.30
C ILE A 230 1.35 1.65 -11.03
N ARG A 231 0.33 1.35 -11.83
CA ARG A 231 -0.94 2.06 -11.85
C ARG A 231 -2.02 1.27 -11.14
N HIS A 232 -2.67 1.94 -10.20
CA HIS A 232 -3.79 1.38 -9.44
C HIS A 232 -4.95 0.98 -10.39
N PRO A 233 -5.65 -0.15 -10.16
CA PRO A 233 -6.74 -0.62 -11.03
C PRO A 233 -7.90 0.38 -11.17
N ALA A 234 -8.17 1.18 -10.13
CA ALA A 234 -9.17 2.25 -10.15
C ALA A 234 -8.75 3.54 -10.88
N TRP A 235 -7.55 3.61 -11.46
CA TRP A 235 -7.09 4.82 -12.16
C TRP A 235 -7.91 5.07 -13.43
N THR A 236 -8.33 6.31 -13.64
CA THR A 236 -8.97 6.75 -14.90
C THR A 236 -8.45 8.12 -15.32
N ALA A 237 -8.56 8.47 -16.61
CA ALA A 237 -8.14 9.79 -17.09
C ALA A 237 -8.93 10.94 -16.45
N GLN A 238 -10.19 10.71 -16.07
CA GLN A 238 -11.06 11.70 -15.42
C GLN A 238 -10.79 11.83 -13.92
N ARG A 239 -10.29 10.76 -13.30
CA ARG A 239 -10.02 10.67 -11.86
C ARG A 239 -8.68 9.96 -11.68
N PRO A 240 -7.56 10.66 -11.97
CA PRO A 240 -6.24 10.08 -11.89
C PRO A 240 -5.91 9.79 -10.42
N ARG A 241 -5.48 8.56 -10.17
CA ARG A 241 -4.92 8.14 -8.87
C ARG A 241 -3.39 8.22 -8.93
N GLN A 242 -2.74 8.34 -7.79
CA GLN A 242 -1.28 8.29 -7.70
C GLN A 242 -0.78 6.92 -8.19
N ASP A 243 0.00 6.92 -9.27
CA ASP A 243 0.82 5.75 -9.64
C ASP A 243 1.97 5.62 -8.62
N ILE A 244 2.56 4.43 -8.47
CA ILE A 244 3.85 4.23 -7.79
C ILE A 244 4.96 4.33 -8.86
N PRO A 245 5.72 5.44 -8.92
CA PRO A 245 6.78 5.60 -9.90
C PRO A 245 8.10 5.00 -9.40
N ILE A 246 8.79 4.29 -10.29
CA ILE A 246 10.12 3.73 -10.05
C ILE A 246 11.02 4.13 -11.22
N MET A 247 11.98 5.02 -10.94
CA MET A 247 13.08 5.33 -11.83
C MET A 247 14.13 4.24 -11.73
N VAL A 248 14.61 3.79 -12.88
CA VAL A 248 15.72 2.85 -12.97
C VAL A 248 16.96 3.60 -13.43
N PHE A 249 18.02 3.54 -12.64
CA PHE A 249 19.33 4.08 -12.93
C PHE A 249 20.35 2.95 -13.05
N THR A 250 21.34 3.07 -13.93
CA THR A 250 22.56 2.26 -13.79
C THR A 250 23.38 2.75 -12.61
N LEU A 251 24.28 1.91 -12.06
CA LEU A 251 25.17 2.32 -10.98
C LEU A 251 25.98 3.60 -11.30
N ARG A 252 26.46 3.70 -12.54
CA ARG A 252 27.21 4.88 -13.01
C ARG A 252 26.33 6.13 -13.08
N GLN A 253 25.12 6.02 -13.64
CA GLN A 253 24.19 7.14 -13.69
C GLN A 253 23.83 7.64 -12.27
N TRP A 254 23.67 6.72 -11.32
CA TRP A 254 23.40 7.09 -9.93
C TRP A 254 24.59 7.81 -9.30
N GLU A 255 25.82 7.33 -9.51
CA GLU A 255 27.03 8.01 -9.04
C GLU A 255 27.17 9.42 -9.64
N ASP A 256 26.97 9.56 -10.95
CA ASP A 256 27.03 10.84 -11.66
C ASP A 256 25.97 11.83 -11.13
N LEU A 257 24.77 11.34 -10.79
CA LEU A 257 23.70 12.13 -10.15
C LEU A 257 24.11 12.60 -8.75
N GLN A 258 24.67 11.72 -7.92
CA GLN A 258 25.13 12.05 -6.57
C GLN A 258 26.30 13.04 -6.56
N GLN A 259 27.15 13.00 -7.59
CA GLN A 259 28.23 13.96 -7.79
C GLN A 259 27.76 15.31 -8.37
N GLY A 260 26.47 15.46 -8.68
CA GLY A 260 25.91 16.68 -9.25
C GLY A 260 26.39 16.95 -10.68
N ARG A 261 26.72 15.91 -11.45
CA ARG A 261 27.05 16.06 -12.88
C ARG A 261 25.81 16.37 -13.71
N PHE A 262 24.68 15.82 -13.31
CA PHE A 262 23.37 16.14 -13.87
C PHE A 262 22.29 16.17 -12.78
N SER A 263 21.13 16.75 -13.09
CA SER A 263 19.93 16.68 -12.25
C SER A 263 18.76 16.07 -13.01
N VAL A 264 17.89 15.35 -12.30
CA VAL A 264 16.63 14.85 -12.85
C VAL A 264 15.46 15.68 -12.32
N GLY A 265 14.71 16.28 -13.24
CA GLY A 265 13.64 17.22 -12.91
C GLY A 265 14.15 18.58 -12.40
N ALA A 266 13.21 19.47 -12.10
CA ALA A 266 13.50 20.82 -11.61
C ALA A 266 13.46 20.93 -10.07
N ALA A 267 13.24 19.81 -9.36
CA ALA A 267 13.13 19.82 -7.91
C ALA A 267 14.50 20.08 -7.25
N PRO A 268 14.57 20.86 -6.16
CA PRO A 268 15.82 21.12 -5.43
C PRO A 268 16.27 19.94 -4.56
N VAL A 269 15.62 18.78 -4.70
CA VAL A 269 15.87 17.55 -3.93
C VAL A 269 16.04 16.42 -4.93
N PRO A 270 17.07 15.55 -4.77
CA PRO A 270 17.28 14.44 -5.68
C PRO A 270 16.21 13.35 -5.50
N PRO A 271 16.08 12.43 -6.48
CA PRO A 271 15.40 11.16 -6.30
C PRO A 271 15.87 10.42 -5.05
N THR A 272 14.96 9.68 -4.40
CA THR A 272 15.27 8.88 -3.21
C THR A 272 15.48 7.43 -3.60
N GLU A 273 16.56 6.81 -3.14
CA GLU A 273 16.80 5.39 -3.39
C GLU A 273 15.78 4.51 -2.64
N LEU A 274 15.18 3.56 -3.37
CA LEU A 274 14.25 2.56 -2.85
C LEU A 274 14.94 1.22 -2.62
N ALA A 275 15.76 0.78 -3.58
CA ALA A 275 16.51 -0.47 -3.52
C ALA A 275 17.65 -0.45 -4.54
N ARG A 276 18.59 -1.39 -4.42
CA ARG A 276 19.69 -1.58 -5.36
C ARG A 276 19.99 -3.06 -5.59
N ASN A 277 20.41 -3.39 -6.80
CA ASN A 277 21.07 -4.65 -7.12
C ASN A 277 22.44 -4.37 -7.78
N GLU A 278 23.09 -5.39 -8.32
CA GLU A 278 24.43 -5.31 -8.90
C GLU A 278 24.53 -4.50 -10.21
N VAL A 279 23.39 -4.16 -10.83
CA VAL A 279 23.34 -3.40 -12.10
C VAL A 279 22.61 -2.06 -11.94
N TYR A 280 21.54 -2.06 -11.16
CA TYR A 280 20.58 -0.96 -11.12
C TYR A 280 20.39 -0.40 -9.71
N VAL A 281 20.16 0.91 -9.66
CA VAL A 281 19.55 1.60 -8.52
C VAL A 281 18.10 1.92 -8.88
N LEU A 282 17.18 1.54 -8.00
CA LEU A 282 15.76 1.82 -8.11
C LEU A 282 15.44 3.00 -7.22
N ALA A 283 14.84 4.04 -7.78
CA ALA A 283 14.63 5.29 -7.06
C ALA A 283 13.23 5.86 -7.29
N LEU A 284 12.74 6.56 -6.26
CA LEU A 284 11.51 7.33 -6.29
C LEU A 284 11.82 8.75 -6.80
N PRO A 285 11.11 9.25 -7.82
CA PRO A 285 11.24 10.64 -8.25
C PRO A 285 11.02 11.61 -7.10
N ALA A 286 11.78 12.70 -7.11
CA ALA A 286 11.54 13.80 -6.19
C ALA A 286 10.14 14.38 -6.42
N ARG A 287 9.40 14.65 -5.33
CA ARG A 287 8.08 15.30 -5.38
C ARG A 287 7.06 14.56 -6.26
N TYR A 288 7.15 13.24 -6.34
CA TYR A 288 6.29 12.40 -7.18
C TYR A 288 4.78 12.54 -6.91
N ASN A 289 4.41 13.01 -5.73
CA ASN A 289 3.05 13.22 -5.25
C ASN A 289 2.68 14.69 -5.00
N TYR A 290 3.44 15.64 -5.55
CA TYR A 290 3.26 17.08 -5.27
C TYR A 290 1.93 17.66 -5.76
N GLU A 291 1.29 16.99 -6.73
CA GLU A 291 -0.06 17.37 -7.20
C GLU A 291 -1.18 16.83 -6.29
N PHE A 292 -0.83 16.09 -5.24
CA PHE A 292 -1.76 15.42 -4.32
C PHE A 292 -2.91 14.69 -5.04
N PRO A 293 -2.62 13.88 -6.09
CA PRO A 293 -3.67 13.13 -6.77
C PRO A 293 -4.30 12.13 -5.81
N GLU A 294 -5.50 11.67 -6.12
CA GLU A 294 -6.18 10.70 -5.26
C GLU A 294 -5.30 9.50 -4.94
N GLY A 295 -5.37 9.00 -3.70
CA GLY A 295 -4.57 7.84 -3.28
C GLY A 295 -3.08 8.11 -3.10
N TYR A 296 -2.62 9.36 -3.11
CA TYR A 296 -1.21 9.65 -2.83
C TYR A 296 -0.79 9.23 -1.43
N GLU A 297 -1.66 9.36 -0.42
CA GLU A 297 -1.37 8.89 0.94
C GLU A 297 -1.27 7.36 1.02
N GLU A 298 -2.05 6.64 0.20
CA GLU A 298 -1.93 5.18 0.08
C GLU A 298 -0.55 4.81 -0.44
N VAL A 299 -0.10 5.48 -1.50
CA VAL A 299 1.22 5.25 -2.09
C VAL A 299 2.33 5.60 -1.09
N GLU A 300 2.20 6.69 -0.33
CA GLU A 300 3.14 7.01 0.75
C GLU A 300 3.18 5.90 1.81
N ALA A 301 2.03 5.38 2.24
CA ALA A 301 1.97 4.29 3.21
C ALA A 301 2.57 2.99 2.66
N ILE A 302 2.36 2.67 1.38
CA ILE A 302 3.00 1.53 0.71
C ILE A 302 4.52 1.72 0.72
N LEU A 303 5.02 2.88 0.29
CA LEU A 303 6.45 3.17 0.20
C LEU A 303 7.14 3.23 1.57
N ALA A 304 6.45 3.70 2.61
CA ALA A 304 6.96 3.74 3.98
C ALA A 304 7.28 2.34 4.54
N GLN A 305 6.66 1.29 3.99
CA GLN A 305 6.94 -0.11 4.35
C GLN A 305 8.13 -0.71 3.61
N SER A 306 8.85 0.08 2.79
CA SER A 306 9.94 -0.41 1.94
C SER A 306 9.52 -1.60 1.07
N PRO A 307 8.55 -1.40 0.15
CA PRO A 307 7.87 -2.47 -0.56
C PRO A 307 8.72 -3.06 -1.70
N VAL A 308 9.85 -2.41 -2.04
CA VAL A 308 10.72 -2.77 -3.16
C VAL A 308 11.83 -3.69 -2.68
N GLU A 309 11.78 -4.94 -3.11
CA GLU A 309 12.78 -5.96 -2.84
C GLU A 309 13.67 -6.15 -4.08
N PRO A 310 15.01 -5.99 -3.97
CA PRO A 310 15.90 -6.28 -5.08
C PRO A 310 15.99 -7.80 -5.32
N LEU A 311 16.00 -8.19 -6.59
CA LEU A 311 16.22 -9.56 -7.04
C LEU A 311 17.55 -9.63 -7.82
N PRO A 312 18.29 -10.74 -7.72
CA PRO A 312 19.50 -10.93 -8.52
C PRO A 312 19.16 -11.03 -10.01
N LEU A 313 19.99 -10.43 -10.85
CA LEU A 313 19.97 -10.63 -12.29
C LEU A 313 20.86 -11.82 -12.68
N THR A 314 20.52 -12.47 -13.79
CA THR A 314 21.43 -13.46 -14.38
C THR A 314 22.64 -12.73 -14.98
N PRO A 315 23.79 -13.42 -15.14
CA PRO A 315 24.94 -12.86 -15.87
C PRO A 315 24.58 -12.34 -17.27
N ASN A 316 23.65 -13.02 -17.96
CA ASN A 316 23.17 -12.59 -19.29
C ASN A 316 22.42 -11.25 -19.23
N GLN A 317 21.59 -11.06 -18.20
CA GLN A 317 20.86 -9.81 -18.00
C GLN A 317 21.77 -8.66 -17.58
N ALA A 318 22.81 -8.94 -16.79
CA ALA A 318 23.83 -7.96 -16.45
C ALA A 318 24.63 -7.51 -17.69
N GLU A 319 25.03 -8.46 -18.54
CA GLU A 319 25.72 -8.15 -19.80
C GLU A 319 24.82 -7.37 -20.76
N ALA A 320 23.55 -7.75 -20.88
CA ALA A 320 22.57 -7.04 -21.69
C ALA A 320 22.35 -5.60 -21.22
N ALA A 321 22.32 -5.39 -19.90
CA ALA A 321 22.21 -4.07 -19.31
C ALA A 321 23.43 -3.19 -19.64
N ASP A 322 24.66 -3.74 -19.56
CA ASP A 322 25.89 -3.03 -19.94
C ASP A 322 25.84 -2.60 -21.42
N ILE A 323 25.47 -3.53 -22.32
CA ILE A 323 25.30 -3.22 -23.74
C ILE A 323 24.27 -2.10 -23.93
N LEU A 324 23.08 -2.23 -23.37
CA LEU A 324 22.01 -1.23 -23.51
C LEU A 324 22.41 0.14 -22.95
N ALA A 325 23.14 0.18 -21.84
CA ALA A 325 23.65 1.42 -21.25
C ALA A 325 24.67 2.13 -22.16
N SER A 326 25.33 1.39 -23.06
CA SER A 326 26.27 1.94 -24.05
C SER A 326 25.61 2.39 -25.36
N LEU A 327 24.30 2.20 -25.52
CA LEU A 327 23.54 2.55 -26.73
C LEU A 327 22.71 3.82 -26.49
N PRO A 328 23.27 5.03 -26.71
CA PRO A 328 22.54 6.27 -26.50
C PRO A 328 21.37 6.37 -27.50
N ALA A 329 20.14 6.38 -26.98
CA ALA A 329 18.97 6.66 -27.80
C ALA A 329 19.02 8.10 -28.31
N PRO A 330 18.74 8.37 -29.60
CA PRO A 330 18.79 9.72 -30.13
C PRO A 330 17.64 10.55 -29.57
N ALA A 331 17.92 11.75 -29.05
CA ALA A 331 16.89 12.65 -28.56
C ALA A 331 15.82 12.89 -29.64
N ALA A 332 14.54 12.83 -29.27
CA ALA A 332 13.45 13.13 -30.19
C ALA A 332 13.59 14.61 -30.67
N PRO A 333 13.42 14.89 -31.96
CA PRO A 333 13.51 16.25 -32.47
C PRO A 333 12.38 17.09 -31.87
N ALA A 334 12.71 18.29 -31.42
CA ALA A 334 11.69 19.25 -31.00
C ALA A 334 10.70 19.51 -32.14
N ALA A 335 9.42 19.71 -31.82
CA ALA A 335 8.38 19.95 -32.83
C ALA A 335 8.74 21.08 -33.83
N ALA A 336 9.46 22.10 -33.37
CA ALA A 336 9.96 23.19 -34.22
C ALA A 336 11.06 22.77 -35.22
N LEU A 337 11.87 21.74 -34.92
CA LEU A 337 12.90 21.22 -35.81
C LEU A 337 12.31 20.40 -36.97
N LEU A 338 11.14 19.79 -36.77
CA LEU A 338 10.45 19.00 -37.79
C LEU A 338 9.87 19.87 -38.92
N GLU A 339 9.62 21.16 -38.68
CA GLU A 339 9.02 22.07 -39.65
C GLU A 339 10.04 22.84 -40.52
N GLU A 340 11.30 22.98 -40.09
CA GLU A 340 12.25 23.92 -40.73
C GLU A 340 13.60 23.32 -41.20
N ASP A 341 14.04 22.14 -40.71
CA ASP A 341 15.38 21.59 -41.05
C ASP A 341 15.33 20.11 -41.48
N ALA A 342 15.15 19.89 -42.78
CA ALA A 342 15.13 18.55 -43.38
C ALA A 342 16.45 17.75 -43.18
N GLY A 343 17.58 18.44 -43.00
CA GLY A 343 18.88 17.81 -42.76
C GLY A 343 18.97 17.24 -41.34
N ALA A 344 18.54 18.03 -40.35
CA ALA A 344 18.45 17.58 -38.96
C ALA A 344 17.50 16.38 -38.79
N VAL A 345 16.35 16.41 -39.46
CA VAL A 345 15.37 15.31 -39.43
C VAL A 345 15.95 14.04 -40.05
N ALA A 346 16.63 14.13 -41.21
CA ALA A 346 17.27 12.97 -41.84
C ALA A 346 18.41 12.38 -40.99
N GLY A 347 19.20 13.24 -40.35
CA GLY A 347 20.25 12.84 -39.40
C GLY A 347 19.67 12.10 -38.19
N TRP A 348 18.59 12.63 -37.61
CA TRP A 348 17.88 11.97 -36.51
C TRP A 348 17.33 10.59 -36.90
N PHE A 349 16.64 10.47 -38.05
CA PHE A 349 16.14 9.17 -38.52
C PHE A 349 17.26 8.15 -38.70
N THR A 350 18.40 8.57 -39.21
CA THR A 350 19.58 7.70 -39.40
C THR A 350 20.09 7.20 -38.05
N ALA A 351 20.20 8.08 -37.05
CA ALA A 351 20.60 7.72 -35.69
C ALA A 351 19.56 6.80 -35.03
N LEU A 352 18.27 7.04 -35.26
CA LEU A 352 17.19 6.22 -34.73
C LEU A 352 17.21 4.82 -35.33
N GLU A 353 17.39 4.69 -36.64
CA GLU A 353 17.49 3.39 -37.32
C GLU A 353 18.68 2.59 -36.80
N ALA A 354 19.84 3.23 -36.61
CA ALA A 354 21.03 2.58 -36.06
C ALA A 354 20.77 2.07 -34.63
N TRP A 355 20.26 2.94 -33.75
CA TRP A 355 19.94 2.57 -32.37
C TRP A 355 18.90 1.44 -32.28
N LEU A 356 17.82 1.53 -33.07
CA LEU A 356 16.79 0.49 -33.14
C LEU A 356 17.38 -0.87 -33.54
N LYS A 357 18.28 -0.86 -34.53
CA LYS A 357 18.94 -2.06 -35.00
C LYS A 357 19.81 -2.67 -33.91
N ASP A 358 20.56 -1.87 -33.17
CA ASP A 358 21.41 -2.35 -32.08
C ASP A 358 20.58 -2.93 -30.93
N VAL A 359 19.45 -2.31 -30.58
CA VAL A 359 18.53 -2.82 -29.54
C VAL A 359 17.84 -4.11 -29.98
N VAL A 360 17.34 -4.18 -31.23
CA VAL A 360 16.67 -5.37 -31.77
C VAL A 360 17.64 -6.53 -31.96
N LEU A 361 18.89 -6.24 -32.32
CA LEU A 361 19.96 -7.22 -32.50
C LEU A 361 20.77 -7.47 -31.22
N LEU A 362 20.30 -7.00 -30.05
CA LEU A 362 20.92 -7.27 -28.75
C LEU A 362 21.28 -8.77 -28.54
N PRO A 363 20.44 -9.75 -28.95
CA PRO A 363 20.83 -11.16 -28.86
C PRO A 363 22.11 -11.53 -29.62
N ASN A 364 22.38 -10.89 -30.77
CA ASN A 364 23.60 -11.13 -31.54
C ASN A 364 24.81 -10.56 -30.82
N THR A 365 24.71 -9.32 -30.35
CA THR A 365 25.78 -8.65 -29.58
C THR A 365 26.11 -9.42 -28.30
N LEU A 366 25.09 -9.95 -27.62
CA LEU A 366 25.28 -10.82 -26.45
C LEU A 366 26.03 -12.11 -26.81
N HIS A 367 25.64 -12.76 -27.91
CA HIS A 367 26.31 -13.97 -28.37
C HIS A 367 27.79 -13.73 -28.68
N GLU A 368 28.11 -12.59 -29.31
CA GLU A 368 29.50 -12.17 -29.58
C GLU A 368 30.30 -11.95 -28.28
N ARG A 369 29.63 -11.55 -27.19
CA ARG A 369 30.23 -11.42 -25.85
C ARG A 369 30.17 -12.70 -25.01
N GLY A 370 29.72 -13.82 -25.58
CA GLY A 370 29.64 -15.12 -24.90
C GLY A 370 28.45 -15.27 -23.94
N ALA A 371 27.44 -14.42 -24.07
CA ALA A 371 26.19 -14.47 -23.30
C ALA A 371 25.01 -14.93 -24.17
N GLU A 372 23.90 -15.30 -23.54
CA GLU A 372 22.69 -15.79 -24.24
C GLU A 372 21.45 -14.95 -23.93
N ALA A 373 20.58 -14.77 -24.92
CA ALA A 373 19.33 -14.03 -24.74
C ALA A 373 18.24 -14.89 -24.06
N ASP A 374 18.07 -14.70 -22.76
CA ASP A 374 16.98 -15.29 -21.97
C ASP A 374 15.70 -14.42 -21.98
N GLY A 375 14.70 -14.82 -21.21
CA GLY A 375 13.43 -14.08 -21.09
C GLY A 375 13.61 -12.67 -20.51
N GLY A 376 14.51 -12.51 -19.54
CA GLY A 376 14.79 -11.22 -18.90
C GLY A 376 15.52 -10.26 -19.85
N VAL A 377 16.45 -10.77 -20.65
CA VAL A 377 17.12 -10.00 -21.71
C VAL A 377 16.10 -9.45 -22.72
N ARG A 378 15.13 -10.27 -23.14
CA ARG A 378 14.07 -9.81 -24.06
C ARG A 378 13.20 -8.72 -23.43
N GLU A 379 12.91 -8.83 -22.14
CA GLU A 379 12.19 -7.78 -21.41
C GLU A 379 13.00 -6.49 -21.28
N GLN A 380 14.33 -6.55 -21.11
CA GLN A 380 15.21 -5.37 -21.11
C GLN A 380 15.20 -4.65 -22.47
N ALA A 381 15.34 -5.40 -23.58
CA ALA A 381 15.25 -4.81 -24.92
C ALA A 381 13.88 -4.18 -25.18
N ARG A 382 12.79 -4.88 -24.81
CA ARG A 382 11.43 -4.33 -24.90
C ARG A 382 11.27 -3.08 -24.03
N GLY A 383 11.81 -3.08 -22.82
CA GLY A 383 11.78 -1.94 -21.91
C GLY A 383 12.49 -0.72 -22.49
N ALA A 384 13.67 -0.92 -23.12
CA ALA A 384 14.39 0.16 -23.80
C ALA A 384 13.58 0.78 -24.96
N LEU A 385 12.94 -0.07 -25.78
CA LEU A 385 12.08 0.40 -26.87
C LEU A 385 10.85 1.15 -26.33
N LEU A 386 10.17 0.62 -25.31
CA LEU A 386 9.01 1.27 -24.72
C LEU A 386 9.37 2.58 -24.00
N ALA A 387 10.53 2.68 -23.37
CA ALA A 387 10.98 3.93 -22.78
C ALA A 387 11.17 5.03 -23.84
N TYR A 388 11.55 4.65 -25.07
CA TYR A 388 11.72 5.58 -26.19
C TYR A 388 10.39 6.00 -26.84
N PHE A 389 9.52 5.04 -27.17
CA PHE A 389 8.27 5.32 -27.90
C PHE A 389 7.02 5.51 -27.02
N GLY A 390 7.10 5.10 -25.75
CA GLY A 390 5.94 4.89 -24.87
C GLY A 390 5.22 6.10 -24.27
N PRO A 391 5.73 7.36 -24.27
CA PRO A 391 4.95 8.47 -23.72
C PRO A 391 3.63 8.74 -24.46
N GLU A 392 3.51 8.35 -25.75
CA GLU A 392 2.37 8.72 -26.61
C GLU A 392 1.60 7.53 -27.21
N TYR A 393 2.06 6.28 -27.02
CA TYR A 393 1.50 5.09 -27.67
C TYR A 393 1.01 3.99 -26.69
N ALA A 394 0.84 4.32 -25.40
CA ALA A 394 0.37 3.39 -24.36
C ALA A 394 -1.09 3.62 -23.97
#